data_AF-A0A353Y6I5-F1
#
_entry.id   AF-A0A353Y6I5-F1
#
_cell.length_a   1.000
_cell.length_b   1.000
_cell.length_c   1.000
_cell.angle_alpha   90.00
_cell.angle_beta   90.00
_cell.angle_gamma   90.00
#
_symmetry.space_group_name_H-M   'P 1'
#
loop_
_entity.id
_entity.type
_entity.pdbx_description
1 polymer ?
#
loop_
_entity_poly.entity_id
_entity_poly.type
_entity_poly.pdbx_seq_one_letter_code
_entity_poly.pdbx_strand_id
1 'polypeptide(L)'
;MNASYASALAAAHDAAAAQHYPQGALYVVATPIGNLADITLRALHLLQLVDAIACEDTRHTQALLRAYGIERSGAALIALHQHNEAEAAQQLITRLQAGERVAY
;
A
#
# COMPACT_ATOMS: atom_id res chain seq x y z
N MET A 1 17.47 15.52 9.66
CA MET A 1 17.59 15.33 8.20
C MET A 1 16.50 14.35 7.80
N ASN A 2 15.45 14.78 7.09
CA ASN A 2 14.54 13.81 6.49
C ASN A 2 15.26 13.18 5.30
N ALA A 3 15.45 11.86 5.32
CA ALA A 3 15.94 11.15 4.15
C ALA A 3 14.89 11.30 3.03
N SER A 4 15.32 11.73 1.85
CA SER A 4 14.45 11.76 0.67
C SER A 4 14.46 10.38 0.03
N TYR A 5 13.28 9.76 -0.08
CA TYR A 5 13.11 8.48 -0.78
C TYR A 5 12.83 8.64 -2.28
N ALA A 6 12.94 9.85 -2.84
CA ALA A 6 12.66 10.10 -4.26
C ALA A 6 13.45 9.18 -5.21
N SER A 7 14.75 9.00 -4.98
CA SER A 7 15.57 8.08 -5.78
C SER A 7 15.14 6.61 -5.62
N ALA A 8 14.69 6.22 -4.43
CA ALA A 8 14.17 4.87 -4.18
C ALA A 8 12.82 4.64 -4.88
N LEU A 9 11.94 5.65 -4.93
CA LEU A 9 10.68 5.57 -5.68
C LEU A 9 10.92 5.47 -7.19
N ALA A 10 11.89 6.23 -7.72
CA ALA A 10 12.29 6.12 -9.12
C ALA A 10 12.86 4.72 -9.43
N ALA A 11 13.79 4.23 -8.60
CA ALA A 11 14.34 2.88 -8.74
C ALA A 11 13.25 1.79 -8.62
N ALA A 12 12.26 2.01 -7.75
CA ALA A 12 11.11 1.11 -7.61
C ALA A 12 10.27 1.06 -8.90
N HIS A 13 10.02 2.21 -9.52
CA HIS A 13 9.37 2.27 -10.83
C HIS A 13 10.18 1.51 -11.88
N ASP A 14 11.45 1.84 -12.05
CA ASP A 14 12.30 1.23 -13.08
C ASP A 14 12.43 -0.29 -12.92
N ALA A 15 12.54 -0.78 -11.69
CA ALA A 15 12.71 -2.20 -11.41
C ALA A 15 11.41 -3.01 -11.51
N ALA A 16 10.25 -2.40 -11.26
CA ALA A 16 9.02 -3.13 -11.01
C ALA A 16 7.86 -2.80 -11.98
N ALA A 17 7.85 -1.64 -12.64
CA ALA A 17 6.71 -1.18 -13.44
C ALA A 17 6.34 -2.11 -14.62
N ALA A 18 7.31 -2.86 -15.15
CA ALA A 18 7.08 -3.81 -16.24
C ALA A 18 6.46 -5.14 -15.78
N GLN A 19 6.33 -5.37 -14.46
CA GLN A 19 5.71 -6.59 -13.93
C GLN A 19 4.20 -6.60 -14.14
N HIS A 20 3.60 -7.78 -14.05
CA HIS A 20 2.15 -7.93 -14.19
C HIS A 20 1.42 -7.58 -12.88
N TYR A 21 0.63 -6.51 -12.90
CA TYR A 21 -0.22 -6.08 -11.78
C TYR A 21 -1.71 -6.18 -12.15
N PRO A 22 -2.31 -7.38 -12.04
CA PRO A 22 -3.71 -7.59 -12.40
C PRO A 22 -4.64 -6.66 -11.63
N GLN A 23 -5.68 -6.19 -12.30
CA GLN A 23 -6.80 -5.50 -11.68
C GLN A 23 -7.65 -6.49 -10.86
N GLY A 24 -8.39 -5.98 -9.87
CA GLY A 24 -9.21 -6.81 -8.99
C GLY A 24 -8.40 -7.77 -8.11
N ALA A 25 -7.15 -7.41 -7.80
CA ALA A 25 -6.22 -8.23 -7.05
C ALA A 25 -5.94 -7.65 -5.66
N LEU A 26 -5.90 -8.55 -4.67
CA LEU A 26 -5.41 -8.26 -3.33
C LEU A 26 -3.92 -8.59 -3.25
N TYR A 27 -3.11 -7.59 -2.93
CA TYR A 27 -1.69 -7.74 -2.74
C TYR A 27 -1.35 -7.72 -1.26
N VAL A 28 -0.82 -8.81 -0.74
CA VAL A 28 -0.32 -8.86 0.64
C VAL A 28 1.10 -8.30 0.67
N VAL A 29 1.30 -7.21 1.41
CA VAL A 29 2.54 -6.43 1.44
C VAL A 29 3.02 -6.31 2.88
N ALA A 30 4.15 -6.93 3.18
CA ALA A 30 4.79 -6.76 4.48
C ALA A 30 5.33 -5.33 4.66
N THR A 31 5.09 -4.75 5.84
CA THR A 31 5.72 -3.49 6.26
C THR A 31 7.00 -3.77 7.06
N PRO A 32 8.02 -2.89 6.97
CA PRO A 32 9.19 -3.02 7.82
C PRO A 32 8.87 -2.98 9.32
N ILE A 33 9.58 -3.78 10.12
CA ILE A 33 9.39 -3.85 11.59
C ILE A 33 10.17 -2.78 12.37
N GLY A 34 10.71 -1.77 11.68
CA GLY A 34 11.39 -0.63 12.30
C GLY A 34 12.26 0.18 11.35
N ASN A 35 13.04 -0.49 10.50
CA ASN A 35 13.93 0.18 9.56
C ASN A 35 13.25 0.38 8.19
N LEU A 36 12.98 1.63 7.82
CA LEU A 36 12.36 1.99 6.54
C LEU A 36 13.17 1.52 5.32
N ALA A 37 14.48 1.30 5.45
CA ALA A 37 15.29 0.79 4.34
C ALA A 37 15.02 -0.69 4.02
N ASP A 38 14.30 -1.43 4.88
CA ASP A 38 14.00 -2.85 4.66
C ASP A 38 12.83 -3.07 3.69
N ILE A 39 12.16 -1.98 3.26
CA ILE A 39 11.08 -2.09 2.27
C ILE A 39 11.62 -2.51 0.91
N THR A 40 10.87 -3.37 0.21
CA THR A 40 11.27 -3.80 -1.14
C THR A 40 10.89 -2.75 -2.19
N LEU A 41 11.65 -2.71 -3.29
CA LEU A 41 11.34 -1.88 -4.46
C LEU A 41 9.94 -2.19 -5.02
N ARG A 42 9.55 -3.47 -5.05
CA ARG A 42 8.22 -3.87 -5.52
C ARG A 42 7.12 -3.38 -4.59
N ALA A 43 7.31 -3.38 -3.28
CA ALA A 43 6.34 -2.83 -2.33
C ALA A 43 6.19 -1.31 -2.53
N LEU A 44 7.29 -0.57 -2.69
CA LEU A 44 7.25 0.88 -2.97
C LEU A 44 6.51 1.20 -4.27
N HIS A 45 6.74 0.42 -5.33
CA HIS A 45 6.02 0.60 -6.59
C HIS A 45 4.53 0.29 -6.43
N LEU A 46 4.21 -0.84 -5.81
CA LEU A 46 2.84 -1.29 -5.61
C LEU A 46 2.04 -0.30 -4.75
N LEU A 47 2.62 0.22 -3.67
CA LEU A 47 1.98 1.22 -2.79
C LEU A 47 1.73 2.56 -3.47
N GLN A 48 2.34 2.84 -4.63
CA GLN A 48 2.00 3.97 -5.51
C GLN A 48 0.93 3.61 -6.55
N LEU A 49 0.86 2.34 -6.95
CA LEU A 49 -0.02 1.84 -8.00
C LEU A 49 -1.46 1.51 -7.52
N VAL A 50 -1.61 0.97 -6.31
CA VAL A 50 -2.91 0.47 -5.84
C VAL A 50 -3.98 1.56 -5.68
N ASP A 51 -5.24 1.18 -5.76
CA ASP A 51 -6.39 2.07 -5.62
C ASP A 51 -6.81 2.28 -4.15
N ALA A 52 -6.52 1.31 -3.27
CA ALA A 52 -6.54 1.50 -1.81
C ALA A 52 -5.55 0.60 -1.09
N ILE A 53 -5.37 0.93 0.19
CA ILE A 53 -4.58 0.18 1.15
C ILE A 53 -5.50 -0.15 2.33
N ALA A 54 -5.73 -1.43 2.57
CA ALA A 54 -6.34 -1.92 3.80
C ALA A 54 -5.24 -2.15 4.84
N CYS A 55 -5.45 -1.75 6.09
CA CYS A 55 -4.44 -1.86 7.14
C CYS A 55 -5.04 -1.88 8.54
N GLU A 56 -4.34 -2.49 9.49
CA GLU A 56 -4.79 -2.58 10.89
C GLU A 56 -4.78 -1.22 11.61
N ASP A 57 -3.72 -0.43 11.45
CA ASP A 57 -3.62 0.94 11.97
C ASP A 57 -3.37 1.93 10.83
N THR A 58 -4.39 2.72 10.52
CA THR A 58 -4.37 3.74 9.46
C THR A 58 -3.40 4.87 9.76
N ARG A 59 -3.16 5.20 11.04
CA ARG A 59 -2.22 6.26 11.43
C ARG A 59 -0.78 5.79 11.24
N HIS A 60 -0.49 4.55 11.62
CA HIS A 60 0.82 3.95 11.39
C HIS A 60 1.12 3.87 9.89
N THR A 61 0.17 3.35 9.12
CA THR A 61 0.31 3.22 7.66
C THR A 61 0.45 4.59 6.99
N GLN A 62 -0.32 5.60 7.42
CA GLN A 62 -0.18 6.97 6.90
C GLN A 62 1.20 7.57 7.22
N ALA A 63 1.75 7.33 8.42
CA ALA A 63 3.09 7.78 8.78
C ALA A 63 4.17 7.09 7.94
N LEU A 64 4.03 5.78 7.70
CA LEU A 64 4.91 5.00 6.83
C LEU A 64 4.92 5.55 5.40
N LEU A 65 3.74 5.73 4.80
CA LEU A 65 3.59 6.26 3.44
C LEU A 65 4.19 7.67 3.34
N ARG A 66 3.90 8.54 4.32
CA ARG A 66 4.46 9.89 4.38
C ARG A 66 5.99 9.89 4.49
N ALA A 67 6.58 8.95 5.24
CA ALA A 67 8.03 8.83 5.34
C ALA A 67 8.68 8.50 3.99
N TYR A 68 8.02 7.71 3.14
CA TYR A 68 8.47 7.46 1.75
C TYR A 68 8.10 8.57 0.76
N GLY A 69 7.29 9.56 1.15
CA GLY A 69 6.78 10.58 0.24
C GLY A 69 5.62 10.10 -0.64
N ILE A 70 4.92 9.05 -0.23
CA ILE A 70 3.71 8.54 -0.90
C ILE A 70 2.50 9.20 -0.23
N GLU A 71 1.75 10.00 -0.98
CA GLU A 71 0.53 10.63 -0.48
C GLU A 71 -0.70 9.81 -0.89
N ARG A 72 -1.56 9.50 0.09
CA ARG A 72 -2.84 8.83 -0.11
C ARG A 72 -3.94 9.65 0.56
N SER A 73 -5.06 9.82 -0.12
CA SER A 73 -6.24 10.42 0.49
C SER A 73 -6.77 9.49 1.60
N GLY A 74 -7.40 10.06 2.62
CA GLY A 74 -7.96 9.25 3.72
C GLY A 74 -8.98 8.21 3.23
N ALA A 75 -9.71 8.50 2.16
CA ALA A 75 -10.65 7.57 1.53
C ALA A 75 -9.99 6.35 0.87
N ALA A 76 -8.67 6.39 0.62
CA ALA A 76 -7.90 5.28 0.07
C ALA A 76 -7.26 4.40 1.17
N LEU A 77 -7.44 4.73 2.46
CA LEU A 77 -7.01 3.91 3.60
C LEU A 77 -8.23 3.25 4.24
N ILE A 78 -8.27 1.93 4.21
CA ILE A 78 -9.36 1.13 4.77
C ILE A 78 -8.89 0.52 6.09
N ALA A 79 -9.51 0.90 7.20
CA ALA A 79 -9.20 0.28 8.49
C ALA A 79 -9.76 -1.15 8.51
N LEU A 80 -8.88 -2.14 8.70
CA LEU A 80 -9.25 -3.55 8.82
C LEU A 80 -8.56 -4.12 10.05
N HIS A 81 -9.33 -4.34 11.11
CA HIS A 81 -8.88 -4.92 12.37
C HIS A 81 -9.92 -5.92 12.89
N GLN A 82 -9.55 -6.73 13.88
CA GLN A 82 -10.41 -7.81 14.42
C GLN A 82 -11.89 -7.42 14.70
N HIS A 83 -12.16 -6.18 15.10
CA HIS A 83 -13.52 -5.74 15.45
C HIS A 83 -14.42 -5.40 14.25
N ASN A 84 -13.85 -5.16 13.07
CA ASN A 84 -14.60 -4.79 11.85
C ASN A 84 -14.27 -5.70 10.66
N GLU A 85 -13.59 -6.82 10.90
CA GLU A 85 -13.05 -7.71 9.86
C GLU A 85 -14.09 -8.12 8.83
N ALA A 86 -15.28 -8.54 9.27
CA ALA A 86 -16.34 -9.00 8.36
C ALA A 86 -16.85 -7.88 7.43
N GLU A 87 -17.05 -6.68 7.98
CA GLU A 87 -17.51 -5.52 7.21
C GLU A 87 -16.43 -5.04 6.23
N ALA A 88 -15.20 -4.90 6.72
CA ALA A 88 -14.05 -4.51 5.91
C ALA A 88 -13.78 -5.53 4.81
N ALA A 89 -13.82 -6.83 5.09
CA ALA A 89 -13.66 -7.88 4.09
C ALA A 89 -14.71 -7.75 2.96
N GLN A 90 -15.97 -7.48 3.31
CA GLN A 90 -17.01 -7.25 2.31
C GLN A 90 -16.75 -6.00 1.45
N GLN A 91 -16.25 -4.93 2.06
CA GLN A 91 -15.82 -3.73 1.35
C GLN A 91 -14.66 -4.03 0.38
N LEU A 92 -13.64 -4.78 0.83
CA LEU A 92 -12.52 -5.20 -0.02
C LEU A 92 -13.00 -6.03 -1.20
N ILE A 93 -13.86 -7.05 -0.97
CA ILE A 93 -14.42 -7.89 -2.04
C ILE A 93 -15.14 -7.04 -3.08
N THR A 94 -15.94 -6.05 -2.65
CA THR A 94 -16.65 -5.15 -3.56
C THR A 94 -15.68 -4.35 -4.44
N ARG A 95 -14.60 -3.81 -3.85
CA ARG A 95 -13.55 -3.08 -4.60
C ARG A 95 -12.83 -3.98 -5.60
N LEU A 96 -12.46 -5.19 -5.17
CA LEU A 96 -11.80 -6.17 -6.03
C LEU A 96 -12.69 -6.57 -7.21
N GLN A 97 -13.99 -6.80 -6.99
CA GLN A 97 -14.96 -7.09 -8.04
C GLN A 97 -15.14 -5.92 -9.02
N ALA A 98 -14.94 -4.68 -8.57
CA ALA A 98 -14.93 -3.49 -9.42
C ALA A 98 -13.63 -3.33 -10.25
N GLY A 99 -12.67 -4.26 -10.12
CA GLY A 99 -11.39 -4.20 -10.81
C GLY A 99 -10.34 -3.36 -10.09
N GLU A 100 -10.60 -2.88 -8.88
CA GLU A 100 -9.64 -2.11 -8.12
C GLU A 100 -8.55 -3.01 -7.53
N ARG A 101 -7.32 -2.47 -7.46
CA ARG A 101 -6.18 -3.09 -6.80
C ARG A 101 -6.16 -2.65 -5.34
N VAL A 102 -6.04 -3.60 -4.44
CA VAL A 102 -5.96 -3.33 -3.00
C VAL A 102 -4.65 -3.90 -2.46
N ALA A 103 -3.88 -3.10 -1.72
CA ALA A 103 -2.81 -3.62 -0.88
C ALA A 103 -3.35 -3.90 0.53
N TYR A 104 -2.88 -4.97 1.15
CA TYR A 104 -3.06 -5.26 2.57
C TYR A 104 -1.70 -5.48 3.22
#